data_AF-A0A7C5L948-F1
#
_entry.id   AF-A0A7C5L948-F1
#
_cell.length_a   1.000
_cell.length_b   1.000
_cell.length_c   1.000
_cell.angle_alpha   90.00
_cell.angle_beta   90.00
_cell.angle_gamma   90.00
#
_symmetry.space_group_name_H-M   'P 1'
#
loop_
_entity.id
_entity.type
_entity.pdbx_description
1 polymer ?
#
loop_
_entity_poly.entity_id
_entity_poly.type
_entity_poly.pdbx_seq_one_letter_code
_entity_poly.pdbx_strand_id
1 'polypeptide(L)'
;MRSFLSVIFFLILFLTFGCNGNGGEKDLDTQNDEFLENLEEDFGTAIEEVEESTSDFDLEQEKTEEQEIEIEPTETIELTDTNDTPEEITKLCNDRTGGALITLRVCGTETMTEWFQNSAFIDEAIAILSGAQPRVPVMTLLRGTDCDPQWSWHVDPMAASWADVTIELCDGCPSHVESDLEYWLGTVHQYCPWSATVISVDDRR
;
A
#
# COMPACT_ATOMS: atom_id res chain seq x y z
N MET A 1 -58.60 34.25 0.78
CA MET A 1 -58.66 33.16 1.79
C MET A 1 -57.27 32.56 1.84
N ARG A 2 -56.40 33.06 2.74
CA ARG A 2 -56.08 32.51 4.08
C ARG A 2 -55.55 31.08 3.98
N SER A 3 -54.40 30.69 4.52
CA SER A 3 -53.37 31.39 5.28
C SER A 3 -52.13 30.49 5.33
N PHE A 4 -50.96 31.13 5.29
CA PHE A 4 -49.75 30.76 6.03
C PHE A 4 -50.08 30.21 7.43
N LEU A 5 -49.75 28.96 7.74
CA LEU A 5 -49.71 28.44 9.13
C LEU A 5 -48.92 27.11 9.14
N SER A 6 -47.66 27.14 9.57
CA SER A 6 -47.03 26.14 10.47
C SER A 6 -45.53 26.44 10.61
N VAL A 7 -45.22 27.68 10.98
CA VAL A 7 -44.01 28.02 11.74
C VAL A 7 -44.55 28.31 13.14
N ILE A 8 -43.86 27.87 14.19
CA ILE A 8 -44.22 28.00 15.62
C ILE A 8 -45.04 26.82 16.16
N PHE A 9 -44.36 25.71 16.46
CA PHE A 9 -44.79 24.80 17.51
C PHE A 9 -43.55 24.48 18.37
N PHE A 10 -43.52 25.09 19.56
CA PHE A 10 -42.74 24.72 20.74
C PHE A 10 -41.25 25.07 20.79
N LEU A 11 -41.02 26.38 20.95
CA LEU A 11 -40.03 26.87 21.91
C LEU A 11 -40.65 26.82 23.32
N ILE A 12 -39.82 26.57 24.34
CA ILE A 12 -40.05 26.67 25.80
C ILE A 12 -40.42 25.34 26.52
N LEU A 13 -39.38 24.62 26.95
CA LEU A 13 -39.31 24.14 28.33
C LEU A 13 -37.91 24.46 28.89
N PHE A 14 -37.83 25.61 29.55
CA PHE A 14 -36.68 26.07 30.30
C PHE A 14 -36.75 25.49 31.73
N LEU A 15 -35.60 24.99 32.21
CA LEU A 15 -35.13 24.94 33.61
C LEU A 15 -35.87 24.03 34.62
N THR A 16 -35.15 23.03 35.14
CA THR A 16 -34.61 22.99 36.52
C THR A 16 -33.87 21.67 36.79
N PHE A 17 -32.95 21.72 37.76
CA PHE A 17 -31.96 20.71 38.19
C PHE A 17 -30.70 20.63 37.31
N GLY A 18 -29.52 20.99 37.78
CA GLY A 18 -29.08 21.31 39.14
C GLY A 18 -27.58 21.07 39.18
N CYS A 19 -26.83 22.12 39.51
CA CYS A 19 -25.40 22.02 39.81
C CYS A 19 -25.17 21.00 40.93
N ASN A 20 -24.18 20.13 40.76
CA ASN A 20 -23.33 19.79 41.89
C ASN A 20 -21.88 19.64 41.39
N GLY A 21 -21.04 20.53 41.90
CA GLY A 21 -19.61 20.55 41.64
C GLY A 21 -18.87 19.62 42.60
N ASN A 22 -17.76 19.10 42.10
CA ASN A 22 -16.52 18.79 42.80
C ASN A 22 -15.58 18.39 41.65
N GLY A 23 -14.62 19.23 41.27
CA GLY A 23 -13.48 19.57 42.08
C GLY A 23 -12.31 18.75 41.55
N GLY A 24 -11.42 19.39 40.79
CA GLY A 24 -10.31 18.69 40.16
C GLY A 24 -9.63 19.51 39.07
N GLU A 25 -9.35 20.77 39.35
CA GLU A 25 -8.29 21.51 38.67
C GLU A 25 -6.98 20.80 38.98
N LYS A 26 -6.38 20.19 37.96
CA LYS A 26 -4.99 19.78 37.97
C LYS A 26 -4.36 20.28 36.69
N ASP A 27 -3.68 21.39 36.85
CA ASP A 27 -2.55 21.79 36.05
C ASP A 27 -1.67 20.56 35.79
N LEU A 28 -1.45 20.24 34.51
CA LEU A 28 -0.34 19.44 34.02
C LEU A 28 0.11 20.07 32.69
N ASP A 29 0.30 21.39 32.72
CA ASP A 29 1.44 21.98 32.03
C ASP A 29 2.66 21.72 32.91
N THR A 30 3.80 21.43 32.31
CA THR A 30 5.12 21.22 32.96
C THR A 30 5.38 19.80 33.49
N GLN A 31 5.61 18.85 32.58
CA GLN A 31 6.59 17.77 32.77
C GLN A 31 6.74 16.97 31.48
N ASN A 32 7.53 17.49 30.54
CA ASN A 32 8.42 16.69 29.69
C ASN A 32 9.47 17.54 28.94
N ASP A 33 9.88 18.67 29.54
CA ASP A 33 11.06 19.45 29.12
C ASP A 33 12.30 19.09 29.96
N GLU A 34 12.39 17.84 30.45
CA GLU A 34 13.53 17.33 31.22
C GLU A 34 14.12 16.04 30.62
N PHE A 35 13.71 15.66 29.41
CA PHE A 35 14.26 14.50 28.69
C PHE A 35 15.40 14.86 27.72
N LEU A 36 15.73 16.16 27.57
CA LEU A 36 16.74 16.67 26.63
C LEU A 36 17.91 17.39 27.32
N GLU A 37 18.27 17.00 28.54
CA GLU A 37 19.51 17.47 29.22
C GLU A 37 20.38 16.31 29.78
N ASN A 38 20.14 15.06 29.37
CA ASN A 38 20.95 13.90 29.79
C ASN A 38 21.56 13.10 28.62
N LEU A 39 21.73 13.72 27.44
CA LEU A 39 22.31 13.05 26.25
C LEU A 39 23.60 13.71 25.72
N GLU A 40 24.16 14.69 26.43
CA GLU A 40 25.38 15.40 26.01
C GLU A 40 26.63 15.13 26.87
N GLU A 41 26.62 14.17 27.82
CA GLU A 41 27.80 13.85 28.63
C GLU A 41 28.52 12.52 28.31
N ASP A 42 28.11 11.73 27.31
CA ASP A 42 28.71 10.40 27.07
C ASP A 42 29.34 10.19 25.68
N PHE A 43 29.45 11.22 24.83
CA PHE A 43 30.09 11.14 23.51
C PHE A 43 31.45 11.85 23.44
N GLY A 44 32.27 11.66 24.47
CA GLY A 44 33.63 12.17 24.48
C GLY A 44 34.55 11.26 25.27
N THR A 45 35.07 10.21 24.63
CA THR A 45 36.43 9.65 24.78
C THR A 45 36.46 8.23 24.21
N ALA A 46 36.87 8.08 22.94
CA ALA A 46 37.60 6.91 22.42
C ALA A 46 37.89 7.10 20.93
N ILE A 47 38.80 8.03 20.61
CA ILE A 47 39.62 7.92 19.39
C ILE A 47 41.06 7.88 19.89
N GLU A 48 41.63 6.68 19.96
CA GLU A 48 43.03 6.41 19.62
C GLU A 48 43.31 4.90 19.72
N GLU A 49 44.16 4.43 18.79
CA GLU A 49 44.79 3.10 18.76
C GLU A 49 43.95 1.91 18.25
N VAL A 50 43.80 1.83 16.91
CA VAL A 50 43.89 0.53 16.22
C VAL A 50 44.84 0.71 15.04
N GLU A 51 46.14 0.72 15.34
CA GLU A 51 47.17 0.44 14.34
C GLU A 51 47.36 -1.07 14.22
N GLU A 52 47.50 -1.50 12.96
CA GLU A 52 48.38 -2.58 12.52
C GLU A 52 48.06 -4.02 12.96
N SER A 53 47.29 -4.73 12.12
CA SER A 53 47.61 -6.13 11.80
C SER A 53 47.05 -6.52 10.43
N THR A 54 47.78 -6.17 9.37
CA THR A 54 47.69 -6.88 8.09
C THR A 54 48.51 -8.16 8.21
N SER A 55 47.86 -9.26 8.57
CA SER A 55 48.45 -10.59 8.53
C SER A 55 47.70 -11.45 7.51
N ASP A 56 48.40 -11.75 6.42
CA ASP A 56 48.31 -12.96 5.59
C ASP A 56 47.00 -13.73 5.63
N PHE A 57 46.10 -13.39 4.72
CA PHE A 57 45.03 -14.30 4.31
C PHE A 57 45.48 -15.01 3.04
N ASP A 58 46.06 -16.20 3.22
CA ASP A 58 46.38 -17.14 2.15
C ASP A 58 45.07 -17.58 1.48
N LEU A 59 44.80 -17.01 0.29
CA LEU A 59 43.76 -17.47 -0.61
C LEU A 59 44.23 -18.78 -1.26
N GLU A 60 44.01 -19.90 -0.57
CA GLU A 60 43.97 -21.20 -1.22
C GLU A 60 42.85 -21.16 -2.27
N GLN A 61 43.25 -21.17 -3.54
CA GLN A 61 42.34 -21.33 -4.68
C GLN A 61 41.69 -22.71 -4.58
N GLU A 62 40.47 -22.76 -4.04
CA GLU A 62 39.62 -23.92 -4.15
C GLU A 62 39.24 -24.09 -5.64
N LYS A 63 39.88 -25.08 -6.24
CA LYS A 63 39.61 -25.58 -7.58
C LYS A 63 38.21 -26.19 -7.58
N THR A 64 37.21 -25.40 -7.94
CA THR A 64 35.87 -25.92 -8.24
C THR A 64 35.97 -26.78 -9.51
N GLU A 65 35.71 -28.08 -9.35
CA GLU A 65 35.49 -29.00 -10.46
C GLU A 65 34.25 -28.51 -11.23
N GLU A 66 34.46 -28.20 -12.51
CA GLU A 66 33.39 -27.98 -13.46
C GLU A 66 32.64 -29.30 -13.65
N GLN A 67 31.53 -29.46 -12.93
CA GLN A 67 30.60 -30.55 -13.18
C GLN A 67 29.84 -30.22 -14.45
N GLU A 68 30.19 -30.90 -15.54
CA GLU A 68 29.45 -30.89 -16.80
C GLU A 68 28.02 -31.36 -16.52
N ILE A 69 27.08 -30.41 -16.48
CA ILE A 69 25.66 -30.72 -16.43
C ILE A 69 25.26 -31.07 -17.87
N GLU A 70 25.00 -32.35 -18.10
CA GLU A 70 24.39 -32.85 -19.32
C GLU A 70 22.92 -32.39 -19.32
N ILE A 71 22.67 -31.22 -19.91
CA ILE A 71 21.32 -30.68 -20.07
C ILE A 71 20.67 -31.44 -21.24
N GLU A 72 19.87 -32.45 -20.90
CA GLU A 72 18.89 -33.02 -21.83
C GLU A 72 18.08 -31.88 -22.48
N PRO A 73 17.81 -31.90 -23.79
CA PRO A 73 17.17 -30.79 -24.48
C PRO A 73 15.77 -30.59 -23.90
N THR A 74 15.69 -29.64 -22.97
CA THR A 74 14.44 -29.19 -22.39
C THR A 74 13.70 -28.49 -23.51
N GLU A 75 12.51 -29.01 -23.76
CA GLU A 75 11.44 -28.46 -24.57
C GLU A 75 11.62 -26.96 -24.78
N THR A 76 11.80 -26.56 -26.04
CA THR A 76 11.82 -25.16 -26.48
C THR A 76 10.60 -24.46 -25.89
N ILE A 77 10.81 -23.65 -24.85
CA ILE A 77 9.87 -22.62 -24.47
C ILE A 77 9.96 -21.60 -25.62
N GLU A 78 8.97 -21.66 -26.52
CA GLU A 78 8.75 -20.60 -27.48
C GLU A 78 8.48 -19.33 -26.67
N LEU A 79 9.47 -18.43 -26.63
CA LEU A 79 9.27 -17.03 -26.31
C LEU A 79 8.45 -16.47 -27.47
N THR A 80 7.12 -16.56 -27.38
CA THR A 80 6.23 -15.97 -28.37
C THR A 80 6.34 -14.45 -28.27
N ASP A 81 6.74 -13.88 -29.40
CA ASP A 81 6.74 -12.45 -29.71
C ASP A 81 5.50 -11.73 -29.16
N THR A 82 5.70 -10.47 -28.81
CA THR A 82 4.79 -9.48 -28.23
C THR A 82 3.57 -9.14 -29.11
N ASN A 83 2.79 -10.13 -29.50
CA ASN A 83 1.65 -9.98 -30.39
C ASN A 83 0.42 -10.73 -29.83
N ASP A 84 0.24 -10.66 -28.51
CA ASP A 84 -0.95 -11.17 -27.83
C ASP A 84 -2.20 -10.55 -28.47
N THR A 85 -3.08 -11.41 -28.95
CA THR A 85 -4.34 -10.97 -29.52
C THR A 85 -5.26 -10.45 -28.40
N PRO A 86 -6.21 -9.54 -28.68
CA PRO A 86 -7.17 -9.07 -27.66
C PRO A 86 -7.95 -10.20 -26.96
N GLU A 87 -8.09 -11.37 -27.61
CA GLU A 87 -8.69 -12.56 -27.00
C GLU A 87 -7.80 -13.20 -25.93
N GLU A 88 -6.47 -13.18 -26.07
CA GLU A 88 -5.53 -13.72 -25.08
C GLU A 88 -5.41 -12.80 -23.87
N ILE A 89 -5.43 -11.49 -24.08
CA ILE A 89 -5.52 -10.49 -23.02
C ILE A 89 -6.79 -10.68 -22.17
N THR A 90 -7.93 -10.92 -22.82
CA THR A 90 -9.19 -11.17 -22.12
C THR A 90 -9.14 -12.50 -21.34
N LYS A 91 -8.26 -13.42 -21.70
CA LYS A 91 -8.08 -14.71 -21.03
C LYS A 91 -7.20 -14.63 -19.78
N LEU A 92 -6.39 -13.59 -19.61
CA LEU A 92 -5.37 -13.53 -18.54
C LEU A 92 -5.93 -13.79 -17.14
N CYS A 93 -7.17 -13.35 -16.87
CA CYS A 93 -7.75 -13.43 -15.53
C CYS A 93 -9.18 -13.93 -15.44
N ASN A 94 -9.87 -14.26 -16.54
CA ASN A 94 -11.27 -14.69 -16.48
C ASN A 94 -11.47 -16.00 -15.71
N ASP A 95 -10.52 -16.93 -15.79
CA ASP A 95 -10.63 -18.25 -15.17
C ASP A 95 -9.90 -18.34 -13.81
N ARG A 96 -9.32 -17.23 -13.31
CA ARG A 96 -8.65 -17.23 -12.01
C ARG A 96 -9.64 -17.43 -10.87
N THR A 97 -9.24 -18.26 -9.91
CA THR A 97 -9.99 -18.61 -8.68
C THR A 97 -9.07 -18.54 -7.47
N GLY A 98 -9.64 -18.53 -6.25
CA GLY A 98 -8.90 -18.39 -5.00
C GLY A 98 -8.52 -16.95 -4.66
N GLY A 99 -9.26 -15.99 -5.20
CA GLY A 99 -8.99 -14.55 -5.06
C GLY A 99 -10.15 -13.71 -5.59
N ALA A 100 -9.91 -12.44 -5.87
CA ALA A 100 -10.91 -11.54 -6.44
C ALA A 100 -10.29 -10.60 -7.47
N LEU A 101 -11.05 -10.25 -8.52
CA LEU A 101 -10.74 -9.09 -9.35
C LEU A 101 -11.36 -7.86 -8.71
N ILE A 102 -10.54 -6.85 -8.43
CA ILE A 102 -10.99 -5.60 -7.83
C ILE A 102 -10.66 -4.45 -8.79
N THR A 103 -11.67 -3.68 -9.17
CA THR A 103 -11.47 -2.47 -9.98
C THR A 103 -11.47 -1.25 -9.07
N LEU A 104 -10.38 -0.49 -9.12
CA LEU A 104 -10.22 0.79 -8.45
C LEU A 104 -10.36 1.91 -9.48
N ARG A 105 -11.09 2.97 -9.14
CA ARG A 105 -11.01 4.26 -9.82
C ARG A 105 -10.01 5.13 -9.07
N VAL A 106 -9.04 5.69 -9.78
CA VAL A 106 -7.98 6.53 -9.22
C VAL A 106 -7.95 7.86 -9.97
N CYS A 107 -7.61 8.95 -9.28
CA CYS A 107 -7.55 10.30 -9.85
C CYS A 107 -8.86 10.76 -10.55
N GLY A 108 -10.00 10.20 -10.13
CA GLY A 108 -11.33 10.57 -10.62
C GLY A 108 -11.74 9.99 -11.98
N THR A 109 -10.80 9.63 -12.87
CA THR A 109 -11.12 9.11 -14.21
C THR A 109 -10.38 7.84 -14.59
N GLU A 110 -9.20 7.59 -14.04
CA GLU A 110 -8.41 6.41 -14.39
C GLU A 110 -8.91 5.19 -13.63
N THR A 111 -8.79 4.01 -14.22
CA THR A 111 -9.18 2.75 -13.60
C THR A 111 -8.03 1.77 -13.64
N MET A 112 -7.93 0.92 -12.63
CA MET A 112 -7.10 -0.29 -12.67
C MET A 112 -7.89 -1.49 -12.16
N THR A 113 -7.71 -2.64 -12.79
CA THR A 113 -8.31 -3.91 -12.36
C THR A 113 -7.23 -4.91 -12.01
N GLU A 114 -7.09 -5.17 -10.72
CA GLU A 114 -6.01 -6.01 -10.19
C GLU A 114 -6.58 -7.30 -9.60
N TRP A 115 -5.79 -8.39 -9.66
CA TRP A 115 -6.11 -9.63 -8.98
C TRP A 115 -5.53 -9.63 -7.57
N PHE A 116 -6.38 -9.93 -6.58
CA PHE A 116 -5.97 -10.04 -5.18
C PHE A 116 -6.26 -11.43 -4.65
N GLN A 117 -5.38 -11.93 -3.78
CA GLN A 117 -5.54 -13.19 -3.05
C GLN A 117 -5.57 -12.97 -1.53
N ASN A 118 -5.11 -11.81 -1.05
CA ASN A 118 -5.19 -11.44 0.35
C ASN A 118 -6.64 -11.29 0.81
N SER A 119 -7.12 -12.24 1.61
CA SER A 119 -8.53 -12.30 2.04
C SER A 119 -8.97 -11.08 2.85
N ALA A 120 -8.10 -10.55 3.73
CA ALA A 120 -8.42 -9.38 4.53
C ALA A 120 -8.57 -8.12 3.66
N PHE A 121 -7.69 -7.97 2.66
CA PHE A 121 -7.81 -6.87 1.69
C PHE A 121 -9.12 -6.94 0.90
N ILE A 122 -9.48 -8.16 0.43
CA ILE A 122 -10.71 -8.40 -0.33
C ILE A 122 -11.96 -8.13 0.52
N ASP A 123 -12.00 -8.61 1.77
CA ASP A 123 -13.14 -8.42 2.67
C ASP A 123 -13.41 -6.92 2.92
N GLU A 124 -12.35 -6.14 3.09
CA GLU A 124 -12.46 -4.70 3.29
C GLU A 124 -12.85 -3.96 2.00
N ALA A 125 -12.37 -4.41 0.83
CA ALA A 125 -12.84 -3.88 -0.46
C ALA A 125 -14.36 -4.07 -0.65
N ILE A 126 -14.89 -5.25 -0.27
CA ILE A 126 -16.33 -5.55 -0.30
C ILE A 126 -17.09 -4.62 0.66
N ALA A 127 -16.54 -4.39 1.86
CA ALA A 127 -17.15 -3.49 2.84
C ALA A 127 -17.19 -2.04 2.33
N ILE A 128 -16.09 -1.54 1.76
CA ILE A 128 -15.99 -0.19 1.15
C ILE A 128 -16.99 -0.07 0.00
N LEU A 129 -17.06 -1.06 -0.89
CA LEU A 129 -18.03 -1.08 -1.99
C LEU A 129 -19.49 -1.05 -1.48
N SER A 130 -19.73 -1.62 -0.30
CA SER A 130 -21.04 -1.63 0.38
C SER A 130 -21.34 -0.37 1.21
N GLY A 131 -20.44 0.63 1.21
CA GLY A 131 -20.62 1.91 1.88
C GLY A 131 -19.88 2.09 3.21
N ALA A 132 -18.91 1.22 3.53
CA ALA A 132 -17.98 1.49 4.62
C ALA A 132 -17.11 2.72 4.32
N GLN A 133 -16.47 3.26 5.36
CA GLN A 133 -15.56 4.41 5.22
C GLN A 133 -14.39 4.03 4.29
N PRO A 134 -14.11 4.81 3.24
CA PRO A 134 -12.95 4.57 2.38
C PRO A 134 -11.63 4.70 3.16
N ARG A 135 -10.68 3.82 2.84
CA ARG A 135 -9.30 3.81 3.34
C ARG A 135 -8.34 3.75 2.15
N VAL A 136 -7.07 4.09 2.38
CA VAL A 136 -6.05 4.11 1.32
C VAL A 136 -5.54 2.68 1.10
N PRO A 137 -5.66 2.12 -0.12
CA PRO A 137 -5.04 0.83 -0.41
C PRO A 137 -3.52 1.02 -0.50
N VAL A 138 -2.75 0.09 0.05
CA VAL A 138 -1.28 0.07 -0.01
C VAL A 138 -0.87 -1.24 -0.63
N MET A 139 -0.20 -1.16 -1.78
CA MET A 139 0.10 -2.30 -2.62
C MET A 139 1.57 -2.28 -3.04
N THR A 140 2.15 -3.46 -3.26
CA THR A 140 3.51 -3.58 -3.83
C THR A 140 3.43 -3.66 -5.34
N LEU A 141 4.26 -2.90 -6.04
CA LEU A 141 4.30 -2.89 -7.51
C LEU A 141 5.17 -4.02 -8.06
N LEU A 142 4.71 -4.62 -9.15
CA LEU A 142 5.42 -5.64 -9.93
C LEU A 142 5.49 -5.24 -11.39
N ARG A 143 6.58 -5.60 -12.07
CA ARG A 143 6.74 -5.38 -13.51
C ARG A 143 5.93 -6.39 -14.31
N GLY A 144 5.37 -5.95 -15.43
CA GLY A 144 4.65 -6.79 -16.39
C GLY A 144 3.14 -6.59 -16.29
N THR A 145 2.47 -6.86 -17.39
CA THR A 145 1.01 -6.80 -17.48
C THR A 145 0.37 -7.99 -16.76
N ASP A 146 -0.80 -7.78 -16.17
CA ASP A 146 -1.63 -8.85 -15.60
C ASP A 146 -3.09 -8.73 -16.05
N CYS A 147 -4.05 -8.66 -15.13
CA CYS A 147 -5.49 -8.60 -15.45
C CYS A 147 -5.93 -7.32 -16.13
N ASP A 148 -5.10 -6.27 -16.04
CA ASP A 148 -5.33 -4.99 -16.68
C ASP A 148 -4.28 -4.74 -17.78
N PRO A 149 -4.62 -5.02 -19.06
CA PRO A 149 -3.70 -4.84 -20.17
C PRO A 149 -3.36 -3.38 -20.48
N GLN A 150 -4.06 -2.42 -19.85
CA GLN A 150 -3.78 -1.01 -20.08
C GLN A 150 -2.46 -0.56 -19.42
N TRP A 151 -1.96 -1.33 -18.44
CA TRP A 151 -0.75 -1.02 -17.67
C TRP A 151 0.34 -2.07 -17.95
N SER A 152 1.59 -1.62 -18.02
CA SER A 152 2.76 -2.50 -18.18
C SER A 152 3.33 -3.00 -16.84
N TRP A 153 2.53 -2.87 -15.79
CA TRP A 153 2.79 -3.24 -14.41
C TRP A 153 1.49 -3.72 -13.76
N HIS A 154 1.61 -4.36 -12.61
CA HIS A 154 0.49 -4.81 -11.78
C HIS A 154 0.91 -4.76 -10.32
N VAL A 155 0.02 -5.17 -9.41
CA VAL A 155 0.34 -5.27 -7.98
C VAL A 155 0.52 -6.71 -7.52
N ASP A 156 1.32 -6.90 -6.47
CA ASP A 156 1.44 -8.21 -5.81
C ASP A 156 0.07 -8.62 -5.20
N PRO A 157 -0.49 -9.77 -5.59
CA PRO A 157 -1.83 -10.20 -5.17
C PRO A 157 -1.93 -10.51 -3.67
N MET A 158 -0.81 -10.77 -3.00
CA MET A 158 -0.73 -11.09 -1.57
C MET A 158 -0.30 -9.88 -0.73
N ALA A 159 0.55 -9.01 -1.28
CA ALA A 159 1.12 -7.85 -0.57
C ALA A 159 0.27 -6.58 -0.71
N ALA A 160 -1.01 -6.68 -0.35
CA ALA A 160 -1.96 -5.59 -0.29
C ALA A 160 -2.53 -5.40 1.13
N SER A 161 -2.69 -4.14 1.55
CA SER A 161 -3.26 -3.78 2.86
C SER A 161 -4.01 -2.43 2.78
N TRP A 162 -4.71 -2.06 3.85
CA TRP A 162 -5.43 -0.78 3.95
C TRP A 162 -4.85 0.09 5.06
N ALA A 163 -4.67 1.37 4.78
CA ALA A 163 -4.17 2.37 5.71
C ALA A 163 -5.14 3.55 5.85
N ASP A 164 -5.13 4.20 7.02
CA ASP A 164 -5.91 5.44 7.22
C ASP A 164 -5.21 6.66 6.60
N VAL A 165 -3.89 6.61 6.56
CA VAL A 165 -3.00 7.64 6.01
C VAL A 165 -1.70 6.99 5.56
N THR A 166 -1.08 7.50 4.51
CA THR A 166 0.26 7.08 4.05
C THR A 166 1.13 8.32 3.82
N ILE A 167 2.33 8.15 3.25
CA ILE A 167 3.15 9.29 2.81
C ILE A 167 2.87 9.59 1.34
N GLU A 168 2.98 10.85 0.94
CA GLU A 168 2.73 11.33 -0.44
C GLU A 168 3.63 10.66 -1.50
N LEU A 169 4.74 10.03 -1.10
CA LEU A 169 5.70 9.45 -2.03
C LEU A 169 5.11 8.33 -2.90
N CYS A 170 4.14 7.56 -2.37
CA CYS A 170 3.49 6.49 -3.12
C CYS A 170 2.10 6.88 -3.66
N ASP A 171 1.68 8.15 -3.53
CA ASP A 171 0.43 8.64 -4.09
C ASP A 171 0.63 9.09 -5.55
N GLY A 172 -0.17 8.53 -6.45
CA GLY A 172 -0.04 8.78 -7.88
C GLY A 172 -1.25 8.29 -8.66
N CYS A 173 -1.39 8.78 -9.89
CA CYS A 173 -2.32 8.20 -10.84
C CYS A 173 -1.65 7.01 -11.54
N PRO A 174 -2.42 6.03 -12.00
CA PRO A 174 -1.89 4.89 -12.76
C PRO A 174 -1.02 5.33 -13.96
N SER A 175 -1.45 6.38 -14.67
CA SER A 175 -0.69 6.98 -15.77
C SER A 175 0.64 7.62 -15.34
N HIS A 176 0.75 8.12 -14.11
CA HIS A 176 2.01 8.60 -13.56
C HIS A 176 2.98 7.45 -13.29
N VAL A 177 2.48 6.33 -12.76
CA VAL A 177 3.27 5.10 -12.59
C VAL A 177 3.78 4.61 -13.93
N GLU A 178 2.90 4.53 -14.94
CA GLU A 178 3.26 4.11 -16.29
C GLU A 178 4.31 5.03 -16.93
N SER A 179 4.17 6.35 -16.74
CA SER A 179 5.06 7.34 -17.36
C SER A 179 6.51 7.33 -16.83
N ASP A 180 6.72 6.84 -15.60
CA ASP A 180 8.03 6.78 -14.95
C ASP A 180 8.22 5.44 -14.23
N LEU A 181 7.89 4.35 -14.94
CA LEU A 181 7.77 3.03 -14.33
C LEU A 181 9.06 2.55 -13.65
N GLU A 182 10.23 2.88 -14.22
CA GLU A 182 11.52 2.51 -13.63
C GLU A 182 11.76 3.19 -12.28
N TYR A 183 11.36 4.45 -12.10
CA TYR A 183 11.44 5.14 -10.82
C TYR A 183 10.49 4.50 -9.79
N TRP A 184 9.24 4.23 -10.20
CA TRP A 184 8.26 3.61 -9.32
C TRP A 184 8.68 2.21 -8.88
N LEU A 185 9.19 1.39 -9.80
CA LEU A 185 9.64 0.03 -9.49
C LEU A 185 11.00 -0.03 -8.80
N GLY A 186 11.88 0.95 -8.99
CA GLY A 186 13.25 0.93 -8.43
C GLY A 186 13.45 1.78 -7.18
N THR A 187 12.60 2.77 -6.95
CA THR A 187 12.71 3.72 -5.82
C THR A 187 11.50 3.66 -4.90
N VAL A 188 10.28 3.79 -5.46
CA VAL A 188 9.07 3.90 -4.63
C VAL A 188 8.63 2.53 -4.10
N HIS A 189 8.65 1.49 -4.94
CA HIS A 189 8.24 0.09 -4.71
C HIS A 189 6.77 -0.13 -4.32
N GLN A 190 6.17 0.84 -3.63
CA GLN A 190 4.80 0.80 -3.15
C GLN A 190 3.92 1.78 -3.92
N TYR A 191 2.65 1.44 -3.99
CA TYR A 191 1.63 2.28 -4.59
C TYR A 191 0.47 2.43 -3.61
N CYS A 192 0.19 3.69 -3.24
CA CYS A 192 -0.78 4.05 -2.24
C CYS A 192 -1.69 5.21 -2.71
N PRO A 193 -2.53 5.00 -3.74
CA PRO A 193 -3.33 6.07 -4.30
C PRO A 193 -4.38 6.60 -3.31
N TRP A 194 -4.22 7.82 -2.80
CA TRP A 194 -5.14 8.44 -1.84
C TRP A 194 -6.52 8.67 -2.45
N SER A 195 -6.55 8.91 -3.75
CA SER A 195 -7.78 9.13 -4.51
C SER A 195 -8.50 7.85 -4.93
N ALA A 196 -7.99 6.67 -4.55
CA ALA A 196 -8.58 5.40 -4.96
C ALA A 196 -9.98 5.20 -4.36
N THR A 197 -10.88 4.70 -5.20
CA THR A 197 -12.23 4.28 -4.82
C THR A 197 -12.50 2.90 -5.40
N VAL A 198 -12.96 1.97 -4.57
CA VAL A 198 -13.41 0.65 -5.04
C VAL A 198 -14.71 0.82 -5.82
N ILE A 199 -14.73 0.39 -7.09
CA ILE A 199 -15.90 0.50 -7.95
C ILE A 199 -16.46 -0.86 -8.41
N SER A 200 -15.69 -1.93 -8.26
CA SER A 200 -16.13 -3.30 -8.54
C SER A 200 -15.30 -4.31 -7.73
N VAL A 201 -15.94 -5.38 -7.27
CA VAL A 201 -15.28 -6.57 -6.70
C VAL A 201 -15.97 -7.80 -7.27
N ASP A 202 -15.21 -8.67 -7.94
CA ASP A 202 -15.63 -10.00 -8.37
C ASP A 202 -14.90 -11.04 -7.51
N ASP A 203 -15.53 -11.45 -6.41
CA ASP A 203 -14.99 -12.39 -5.43
C ASP A 203 -15.15 -13.84 -5.89
N ARG A 204 -14.02 -14.55 -6.02
CA ARG A 204 -13.90 -15.92 -6.53
C ARG A 204 -13.06 -16.80 -5.61
N ARG A 205 -13.03 -16.49 -4.31
CA ARG A 205 -12.34 -17.27 -3.29
C ARG A 205 -13.03 -18.61 -2.99
#